data_AF-C0GFF7-F1
#
_entry.id   AF-C0GFF7-F1
#
_cell.length_a   1.000
_cell.length_b   1.000
_cell.length_c   1.000
_cell.angle_alpha   90.00
_cell.angle_beta   90.00
_cell.angle_gamma   90.00
#
_symmetry.space_group_name_H-M   'P 1'
#
loop_
_entity.id
_entity.type
_entity.pdbx_description
1 polymer ?
#
loop_
_entity_poly.entity_id
_entity_poly.type
_entity_poly.pdbx_seq_one_letter_code
_entity_poly.pdbx_strand_id
1 'polypeptide(L)' 'MKHNPDDRSDNVERIQKNIDMTIENMHRADEMIEKTDDPNMKKTLKEKNDRREHALGGMRLEIEDEAKAREKRK' A
#
# COMPACT_ATOMS: atom_id res chain seq x y z
N MET A 1 -3.12 -23.86 -26.17
CA MET A 1 -2.40 -22.63 -25.79
C MET A 1 -1.74 -22.89 -24.44
N LYS A 2 -0.42 -22.87 -24.37
CA LYS A 2 0.32 -23.06 -23.11
C LYS A 2 0.23 -21.73 -22.38
N HIS A 3 -0.62 -21.62 -21.36
CA HIS A 3 -0.55 -20.46 -20.46
C HIS A 3 0.83 -20.50 -19.82
N ASN A 4 1.67 -19.52 -20.14
CA ASN A 4 2.80 -19.25 -19.27
C ASN A 4 2.18 -19.00 -17.88
N PRO A 5 2.59 -19.74 -16.84
CA PRO A 5 2.23 -19.34 -15.50
C PRO A 5 2.80 -17.95 -15.31
N ASP A 6 1.96 -16.94 -15.09
CA ASP A 6 2.43 -15.63 -14.69
C ASP A 6 3.42 -15.84 -13.54
N ASP A 7 4.64 -15.36 -13.77
CA ASP A 7 5.69 -15.37 -12.78
C ASP A 7 5.33 -14.33 -11.74
N ARG A 8 4.60 -14.77 -10.71
CA ARG A 8 4.15 -13.95 -9.59
C ARG A 8 5.19 -13.89 -8.48
N SER A 9 6.43 -14.30 -8.74
CA SER A 9 7.47 -14.35 -7.72
C SER A 9 7.86 -12.96 -7.22
N ASP A 10 7.71 -11.92 -8.05
CA ASP A 10 8.01 -10.51 -7.75
C ASP A 10 6.81 -9.70 -7.22
N ASN A 11 5.57 -10.21 -7.38
CA ASN A 11 4.36 -9.51 -6.94
C ASN A 11 4.39 -9.17 -5.44
N VAL A 12 4.81 -10.11 -4.60
CA VAL A 12 4.94 -9.91 -3.15
C VAL A 12 5.89 -8.75 -2.83
N GLU A 13 7.05 -8.70 -3.49
CA GLU A 13 8.06 -7.65 -3.27
C GLU A 13 7.57 -6.28 -3.75
N ARG A 14 6.87 -6.24 -4.89
CA ARG A 14 6.28 -5.02 -5.42
C ARG A 14 5.16 -4.48 -4.53
N ILE A 15 4.28 -5.35 -4.03
CA ILE A 15 3.20 -4.97 -3.12
C ILE A 15 3.79 -4.48 -1.80
N GLN A 16 4.80 -5.18 -1.24
CA GLN A 16 5.47 -4.74 -0.02
C GLN A 16 6.09 -3.35 -0.19
N LYS A 17 6.80 -3.10 -1.30
CA LYS A 17 7.37 -1.78 -1.60
C LYS A 17 6.29 -0.69 -1.65
N ASN A 18 5.13 -0.98 -2.26
CA ASN A 18 4.02 -0.04 -2.32
C ASN A 18 3.40 0.22 -0.94
N ILE A 19 3.31 -0.79 -0.08
CA ILE A 19 2.89 -0.66 1.31
C ILE A 19 3.85 0.29 2.04
N ASP A 20 5.15 0.04 1.95
CA ASP A 20 6.18 0.84 2.64
C ASP A 20 6.13 2.31 2.21
N MET A 21 6.06 2.56 0.88
CA MET A 21 5.91 3.92 0.34
C MET A 21 4.61 4.58 0.79
N THR A 22 3.52 3.82 0.91
CA THR A 22 2.21 4.36 1.34
C THR A 22 2.26 4.78 2.80
N ILE A 23 2.86 3.96 3.67
CA ILE A 23 3.06 4.28 5.09
C ILE A 23 3.96 5.51 5.26
N GLU A 24 5.08 5.58 4.54
CA GLU A 24 5.97 6.76 4.56
C GLU A 24 5.23 8.03 4.13
N ASN A 25 4.40 7.94 3.08
CA ASN A 25 3.58 9.07 2.63
C ASN A 25 2.50 9.48 3.64
N MET A 26 1.98 8.54 4.44
CA MET A 26 1.04 8.86 5.52
C MET A 26 1.75 9.65 6.62
N HIS A 27 2.91 9.16 7.09
CA HIS A 27 3.70 9.86 8.11
C HIS A 27 4.12 11.26 7.67
N ARG A 28 4.59 11.41 6.41
CA ARG A 28 4.92 12.73 5.85
C ARG A 28 3.70 13.66 5.80
N ALA A 29 2.52 13.13 5.49
CA ALA A 29 1.30 13.93 5.50
C ALA A 29 0.92 14.36 6.93
N ASP A 30 1.09 13.48 7.92
CA ASP A 30 0.83 13.80 9.33
C ASP A 30 1.80 14.87 9.85
N GLU A 31 3.10 14.77 9.56
CA GLU A 31 4.06 15.82 9.87
C GLU A 31 3.70 17.18 9.24
N MET A 32 3.18 17.15 8.01
CA MET A 32 2.74 18.38 7.33
C MET A 32 1.46 18.95 7.95
N ILE A 33 0.55 18.11 8.47
CA ILE A 33 -0.64 18.54 9.22
C ILE A 33 -0.23 19.26 10.50
N GLU A 34 0.80 18.79 11.19
CA GLU A 34 1.32 19.41 12.41
C GLU A 34 1.98 20.77 12.14
N LYS A 35 2.68 20.90 11.01
CA LYS A 35 3.45 22.11 10.64
C LYS A 35 2.61 23.20 9.97
N THR A 36 1.51 22.84 9.32
CA THR A 36 0.69 23.82 8.58
C THR A 36 -0.33 24.49 9.48
N ASP A 37 -0.65 25.75 9.22
CA ASP A 37 -1.77 26.46 9.87
C ASP A 37 -3.03 26.49 9.00
N ASP A 38 -2.95 26.08 7.74
CA ASP A 38 -4.07 26.09 6.80
C ASP A 38 -5.08 24.96 7.12
N PRO A 39 -6.31 25.28 7.57
CA PRO A 39 -7.30 24.26 7.90
C PRO A 39 -7.75 23.44 6.68
N ASN A 40 -7.76 24.01 5.48
CA ASN A 40 -8.13 23.29 4.26
C ASN A 40 -7.06 22.27 3.88
N MET A 41 -5.78 22.65 4.02
CA MET A 41 -4.65 21.74 3.82
C MET A 41 -4.71 20.58 4.81
N LYS A 42 -4.96 20.85 6.11
CA LYS A 42 -5.10 19.80 7.13
C LYS A 42 -6.20 18.81 6.76
N LYS A 43 -7.39 19.30 6.39
CA LYS A 43 -8.52 18.45 5.99
C LYS A 43 -8.15 17.57 4.79
N THR A 44 -7.54 18.17 3.76
CA THR A 44 -7.13 17.46 2.55
C THR A 44 -6.11 16.35 2.83
N LEU A 45 -5.13 16.62 3.69
CA LEU A 45 -4.11 15.64 4.07
C LEU A 45 -4.71 14.49 4.89
N LYS A 46 -5.63 14.79 5.83
CA LYS A 46 -6.36 13.77 6.60
C LYS A 46 -7.18 12.85 5.69
N GLU A 47 -8.00 13.41 4.81
CA GLU A 47 -8.79 12.62 3.86
C GLU A 47 -7.92 11.77 2.92
N LYS A 48 -6.72 12.26 2.56
CA LYS A 48 -5.75 11.46 1.80
C LYS A 48 -5.22 10.28 2.62
N ASN A 49 -4.91 10.49 3.90
CA ASN A 49 -4.46 9.42 4.80
C ASN A 49 -5.56 8.39 5.05
N ASP A 50 -6.81 8.81 5.24
CA ASP A 50 -7.95 7.90 5.37
C ASP A 50 -8.07 6.98 4.13
N ARG A 51 -7.94 7.52 2.92
CA ARG A 51 -7.96 6.70 1.70
C ARG A 51 -6.75 5.75 1.59
N ARG A 52 -5.58 6.16 2.07
CA ARG A 52 -4.38 5.32 2.10
C ARG A 52 -4.54 4.15 3.07
N GLU A 53 -5.20 4.36 4.21
CA GLU A 53 -5.50 3.29 5.15
C GLU A 53 -6.39 2.20 4.51
N HIS A 54 -7.43 2.60 3.77
CA HIS A 54 -8.25 1.67 3.01
C HIS A 54 -7.44 0.93 1.93
N ALA A 55 -6.56 1.64 1.21
CA ALA A 55 -5.69 1.04 0.20
C ALA A 55 -4.69 0.03 0.80
N LEU A 56 -4.14 0.33 1.98
CA LEU A 56 -3.27 -0.58 2.73
C LEU A 56 -3.99 -1.87 3.12
N GLY A 57 -5.27 -1.79 3.50
CA GLY A 57 -6.10 -2.97 3.73
C GLY A 57 -6.15 -3.89 2.52
N GLY A 58 -6.40 -3.34 1.33
CA GLY A 58 -6.39 -4.10 0.07
C GLY A 58 -5.02 -4.72 -0.25
N MET A 59 -3.95 -3.94 -0.15
CA MET A 59 -2.58 -4.42 -0.41
C MET A 59 -2.16 -5.53 0.57
N ARG A 60 -2.59 -5.46 1.84
CA ARG A 60 -2.32 -6.50 2.85
C ARG A 60 -3.06 -7.81 2.56
N LEU A 61 -4.26 -7.76 1.99
CA LEU A 61 -4.97 -8.95 1.55
C LEU A 61 -4.30 -9.56 0.31
N GLU A 62 -3.90 -8.72 -0.64
CA GLU A 62 -3.25 -9.15 -1.87
C GLU A 62 -1.90 -9.84 -1.60
N ILE A 63 -1.08 -9.29 -0.71
CA ILE A 63 0.21 -9.90 -0.35
C ILE A 63 0.04 -11.24 0.38
N GLU A 64 -1.03 -11.39 1.19
CA GLU A 64 -1.34 -12.66 1.86
C GLU A 64 -1.75 -13.74 0.85
N ASP A 65 -2.60 -13.38 -0.12
CA ASP A 65 -3.02 -14.29 -1.18
C ASP A 65 -1.85 -14.71 -2.08
N GLU A 66 -0.97 -13.77 -2.44
CA GLU A 66 0.22 -14.07 -3.25
C GLU A 66 1.25 -14.91 -2.46
N ALA A 67 1.43 -14.66 -1.16
CA ALA A 67 2.28 -15.48 -0.30
C ALA A 67 1.76 -16.93 -0.21
N LYS A 68 0.46 -17.12 0.00
CA LYS A 68 -0.18 -18.45 -0.01
C LYS A 68 -0.05 -19.14 -1.36
N ALA A 69 -0.20 -18.40 -2.46
CA ALA A 69 -0.03 -18.93 -3.81
C ALA A 69 1.42 -19.39 -4.06
N ARG A 70 2.41 -18.67 -3.53
CA ARG A 70 3.84 -19.04 -3.59
C ARG A 70 4.15 -20.29 -2.78
N GLU A 71 3.58 -20.43 -1.59
CA GLU A 71 3.77 -21.62 -0.75
C GLU A 71 3.18 -22.88 -1.42
N LYS A 72 1.98 -22.80 -2.00
CA LYS A 72 1.35 -23.92 -2.72
C LYS A 72 2.07 -24.35 -3.99
N ARG A 73 2.98 -23.52 -4.52
CA ARG A 73 3.80 -23.81 -5.71
C ARG A 73 5.16 -24.43 -5.37
N LYS A 74 5.55 -24.45 -4.09
CA LYS A 74 6.74 -25.17 -3.61
C LYS A 74 6.42 -26.63 -3.35
#